data_AF-C3ZYG4-F1
#
_entry.id   AF-C3ZYG4-F1
#
_cell.length_a   1.000
_cell.length_b   1.000
_cell.length_c   1.000
_cell.angle_alpha   90.00
_cell.angle_beta   90.00
_cell.angle_gamma   90.00
#
_symmetry.space_group_name_H-M   'P 1'
#
loop_
_entity.id
_entity.type
_entity.pdbx_description
1 polymer ?
#
loop_
_entity_poly.entity_id
_entity_poly.type
_entity_poly.pdbx_seq_one_letter_code
_entity_poly.pdbx_strand_id
1 'polypeptide(L)'
;GKDTPVTKEEQMKVLWEERQKCKAGMEGNRPTTGGPYCNQSWDALICWPYSKPNRSVRVPCPKYVHDFNHRGYAFRECGPDGEWLVSPHTNKTYANYTECSKSPKLQKRPDSLFEKVTKLYTVGYSFSLASLTVALAILVYFKRLHCTRNYVHMHLFVSFILRAIFVLVKDAVLYSDDAIDVNDVDSTLPEQLGGPLNIDHGQRNTWTCKLAMSLFMYFMATNYYWVLVEGLYLHNLIFISVFSEKKFLRWFIAIGWGTH
;
A
#
# COMPACT_ATOMS: atom_id res chain seq x y z
N GLY A 1 21.74 -6.90 -2.15
CA GLY A 1 21.20 -7.65 -1.01
C GLY A 1 20.10 -6.82 -0.40
N LYS A 2 18.86 -7.34 -0.42
CA LYS A 2 17.63 -6.85 0.22
C LYS A 2 17.13 -5.45 -0.18
N ASP A 3 16.44 -5.38 -1.31
CA ASP A 3 15.36 -4.40 -1.55
C ASP A 3 14.09 -4.91 -0.87
N THR A 4 14.11 -5.04 0.46
CA THR A 4 12.87 -5.26 1.22
C THR A 4 12.16 -3.92 1.31
N PRO A 5 10.88 -3.81 0.91
CA PRO A 5 10.15 -2.55 1.04
C PRO A 5 10.14 -2.14 2.51
N VAL A 6 10.76 -1.00 2.80
CA VAL A 6 10.79 -0.42 4.15
C VAL A 6 9.47 0.31 4.37
N THR A 7 8.77 -0.01 5.45
CA THR A 7 7.53 0.69 5.81
C THR A 7 7.85 2.11 6.30
N LYS A 8 6.88 3.04 6.20
CA LYS A 8 7.05 4.41 6.72
C LYS A 8 7.40 4.39 8.22
N GLU A 9 6.79 3.50 8.99
CA GLU A 9 7.04 3.35 10.43
C GLU A 9 8.47 2.91 10.74
N GLU A 10 8.99 1.91 10.02
CA GLU A 10 10.39 1.47 10.16
C GLU A 10 11.36 2.59 9.80
N GLN A 11 11.09 3.32 8.70
CA GLN A 11 11.91 4.46 8.29
C GLN A 11 11.91 5.57 9.34
N MET A 12 10.75 5.89 9.94
CA MET A 12 10.64 6.88 11.02
C MET A 12 11.38 6.43 12.27
N LYS A 13 11.30 5.15 12.63
CA LYS A 13 12.02 4.60 13.78
C LYS A 13 13.53 4.77 13.62
N VAL A 14 14.07 4.44 12.46
CA VAL A 14 15.52 4.60 12.19
C VAL A 14 15.93 6.06 12.22
N LEU A 15 15.15 6.97 11.62
CA LEU A 15 15.43 8.41 11.69
C LEU A 15 15.43 8.94 13.13
N TRP A 16 14.53 8.44 13.96
CA TRP A 16 14.48 8.81 15.38
C TRP A 16 15.72 8.30 16.14
N GLU A 17 16.15 7.06 15.91
CA GLU A 17 17.36 6.49 16.51
C GLU A 17 18.61 7.30 16.13
N GLU A 18 18.75 7.66 14.85
CA GLU A 18 19.87 8.48 14.36
C GLU A 18 19.84 9.90 14.94
N ARG A 19 18.65 10.49 15.12
CA ARG A 19 18.50 11.77 15.84
C ARG A 19 19.01 11.68 17.27
N GLN A 20 18.70 10.60 18.00
CA GLN A 20 19.17 10.43 19.37
C GLN A 20 20.70 10.27 19.44
N LYS A 21 21.29 9.47 18.53
CA LYS A 21 22.75 9.35 18.40
C LYS A 21 23.41 10.70 18.13
N CYS A 22 22.82 11.50 17.25
CA CYS A 22 23.30 12.85 16.95
C CYS A 22 23.32 13.73 18.20
N LYS A 23 22.22 13.75 18.97
CA LYS A 23 22.11 14.54 20.21
C LYS A 23 23.10 14.08 21.28
N ALA A 24 23.23 12.77 21.49
CA ALA A 24 24.17 12.22 22.47
C ALA A 24 25.63 12.54 22.15
N GLY A 25 25.98 12.64 20.86
CA GLY A 25 27.34 12.99 20.42
C GLY A 25 27.69 14.48 20.46
N MET A 26 26.73 15.39 20.67
CA MET A 26 26.97 16.84 20.58
C MET A 26 27.95 17.34 21.65
N GLU A 27 27.82 16.89 22.89
CA GLU A 27 28.70 17.34 23.98
C GLU A 27 30.13 16.83 23.82
N GLY A 28 30.29 15.56 23.41
CA GLY A 28 31.61 14.94 23.22
C GLY A 28 32.38 15.47 22.01
N ASN A 29 31.68 15.94 20.98
CA ASN A 29 32.28 16.45 19.75
C ASN A 29 32.58 17.95 19.78
N ARG A 30 32.30 18.64 20.89
CA ARG A 30 32.47 20.08 20.99
C ARG A 30 33.95 20.46 20.76
N PRO A 31 34.26 21.42 19.87
CA PRO A 31 35.63 21.86 19.65
C PRO A 31 36.27 22.39 20.94
N THR A 32 37.49 21.94 21.24
CA THR A 32 38.27 22.38 22.42
C THR A 32 39.00 23.71 22.20
N THR A 33 39.16 24.13 20.95
CA THR A 33 39.78 25.42 20.58
C THR A 33 38.78 26.56 20.61
N GLY A 34 39.12 27.67 21.26
CA GLY A 34 38.28 28.89 21.29
C GLY A 34 38.13 29.54 19.90
N GLY A 35 36.94 30.04 19.60
CA GLY A 35 36.58 30.71 18.33
C GLY A 35 35.10 30.54 17.97
N PRO A 36 34.58 31.27 16.98
CA PRO A 36 33.26 31.02 16.42
C PRO A 36 33.27 29.71 15.61
N TYR A 37 32.23 28.90 15.73
CA TYR A 37 32.04 27.65 14.97
C TYR A 37 30.55 27.45 14.71
N CYS A 38 30.24 26.89 13.55
CA CYS A 38 28.89 26.38 13.31
C CYS A 38 28.62 25.15 14.16
N ASN A 39 27.54 25.21 14.92
CA ASN A 39 27.17 24.18 15.87
C ASN A 39 26.74 22.88 15.18
N GLN A 40 27.07 21.74 15.80
CA GLN A 40 26.50 20.45 15.38
C GLN A 40 24.97 20.50 15.49
N SER A 41 24.27 20.09 14.43
CA SER A 41 22.81 20.18 14.37
C SER A 41 22.19 19.04 13.59
N TRP A 42 20.96 18.68 13.95
CA TRP A 42 20.15 17.67 13.26
C TRP A 42 19.08 18.35 12.42
N ASP A 43 19.05 18.09 11.12
CA ASP A 43 18.13 18.73 10.17
C ASP A 43 16.96 17.84 9.72
N ALA A 44 16.59 16.86 10.56
CA ALA A 44 15.62 15.79 10.27
C ALA A 44 16.14 14.64 9.40
N LEU A 45 17.32 14.77 8.77
CA LEU A 45 17.89 13.73 7.94
C LEU A 45 19.33 13.38 8.31
N ILE A 46 20.19 14.37 8.48
CA ILE A 46 21.63 14.23 8.69
C ILE A 46 22.04 14.93 9.98
N CYS A 47 22.98 14.33 10.70
CA CYS A 47 23.69 14.97 11.79
C CYS A 47 24.88 15.76 11.23
N TRP A 48 24.75 17.08 11.14
CA TRP A 48 25.80 17.95 10.64
C TRP A 48 26.87 18.18 11.69
N PRO A 49 28.16 17.90 11.41
CA PRO A 49 29.23 18.07 12.38
C PRO A 49 29.55 19.56 12.62
N TYR A 50 30.29 19.85 13.69
CA TYR A 50 30.87 21.18 13.91
C TYR A 50 31.76 21.60 12.74
N SER A 51 31.72 22.88 12.38
CA SER A 51 32.58 23.43 11.33
C SER A 51 33.19 24.76 11.73
N LYS A 52 34.41 24.99 11.23
CA LYS A 52 35.03 26.31 11.26
C LYS A 52 34.26 27.28 10.36
N PRO A 53 34.28 28.59 10.69
CA PRO A 53 33.68 29.62 9.87
C PRO A 53 34.23 29.64 8.46
N ASN A 54 33.42 30.14 7.52
CA ASN A 54 33.77 30.31 6.11
C ASN A 54 34.23 29.00 5.43
N ARG A 55 33.53 27.89 5.72
CA ARG A 55 33.86 26.57 5.18
C ARG A 55 32.61 25.83 4.73
N SER A 56 32.72 25.16 3.58
CA SER A 56 31.72 24.20 3.10
C SER A 56 31.97 22.81 3.72
N VAL A 57 30.93 22.23 4.30
CA VAL A 57 30.91 20.91 4.90
C VAL A 57 30.20 19.96 3.94
N ARG A 58 30.85 18.82 3.66
CA ARG A 58 30.25 17.72 2.89
C ARG A 58 30.10 16.49 3.75
N VAL A 59 28.95 15.84 3.69
CA VAL A 59 28.63 14.61 4.43
C VAL A 59 28.07 13.59 3.43
N PRO A 60 28.48 12.31 3.47
CA PRO A 60 27.90 11.31 2.58
C PRO A 60 26.39 11.16 2.81
N CYS A 61 25.63 10.91 1.74
CA CYS A 61 24.19 10.71 1.86
C CYS A 61 23.87 9.51 2.77
N PRO A 62 22.89 9.64 3.68
CA PRO A 62 22.60 8.62 4.69
C PRO A 62 22.21 7.28 4.05
N LYS A 63 22.77 6.20 4.59
CA LYS A 63 22.46 4.82 4.16
C LYS A 63 21.11 4.33 4.68
N TYR A 64 20.60 4.96 5.73
CA TYR A 64 19.32 4.60 6.36
C TYR A 64 18.11 5.21 5.65
N VAL A 65 18.29 6.06 4.64
CA VAL A 65 17.18 6.61 3.84
C VAL A 65 17.09 5.84 2.53
N HIS A 66 16.11 4.95 2.40
CA HIS A 66 16.01 3.98 1.31
C HIS A 66 16.07 4.62 -0.10
N ASP A 67 15.42 5.78 -0.27
CA ASP A 67 15.26 6.42 -1.57
C ASP A 67 16.41 7.38 -1.94
N PHE A 68 17.50 7.40 -1.17
CA PHE A 68 18.65 8.27 -1.43
C PHE A 68 19.74 7.61 -2.26
N ASN A 69 20.40 8.42 -3.09
CA ASN A 69 21.61 8.01 -3.77
C ASN A 69 22.77 7.98 -2.78
N HIS A 70 23.04 6.82 -2.21
CA HIS A 70 24.09 6.62 -1.19
C HIS A 70 25.53 6.84 -1.68
N ARG A 71 25.73 7.11 -2.98
CA ARG A 71 27.05 7.46 -3.55
C ARG A 71 27.31 8.98 -3.60
N GLY A 72 26.27 9.79 -3.41
CA GLY A 72 26.36 11.25 -3.41
C GLY A 72 26.75 11.84 -2.05
N TYR A 73 26.84 13.16 -2.03
CA TYR A 73 27.09 13.95 -0.82
C TYR A 73 26.03 15.04 -0.62
N ALA A 74 25.73 15.34 0.64
CA ALA A 74 24.99 16.53 1.05
C ALA A 74 25.97 17.63 1.45
N PHE A 75 25.63 18.89 1.15
CA PHE A 75 26.48 20.04 1.41
C PHE A 75 25.79 21.09 2.29
N ARG A 76 26.56 21.71 3.19
CA ARG A 76 26.11 22.84 4.03
C ARG A 76 27.26 23.82 4.20
N GLU A 77 26.95 25.10 4.24
CA GLU A 77 27.95 26.15 4.32
C GLU A 77 27.89 26.87 5.67
N CYS A 78 29.05 27.03 6.29
CA CYS A 78 29.23 27.76 7.53
C CYS A 78 29.67 29.19 7.23
N GLY A 79 28.91 30.18 7.71
CA GLY A 79 29.17 31.60 7.56
C GLY A 79 30.42 32.07 8.32
N PRO A 80 30.87 33.31 8.08
CA PRO A 80 32.04 33.89 8.76
C PRO A 80 31.78 34.23 10.25
N ASP A 81 30.52 34.43 10.60
CA ASP A 81 30.01 34.67 11.96
C ASP A 81 29.93 33.39 12.81
N GLY A 82 30.12 32.22 12.21
CA GLY A 82 29.96 30.93 12.88
C GLY A 82 28.52 30.44 12.92
N GLU A 83 27.63 31.01 12.10
CA GLU A 83 26.27 30.52 11.92
C GLU A 83 26.12 29.80 10.58
N TRP A 84 25.19 28.84 10.53
CA TRP A 84 24.93 28.13 9.28
C TRP A 84 24.20 29.03 8.29
N LEU A 85 24.54 28.93 7.00
CA LEU A 85 23.89 29.71 5.96
C LEU A 85 22.38 29.47 5.93
N VAL A 86 21.60 30.55 5.93
CA VAL A 86 20.13 30.51 5.87
C VAL A 86 19.67 30.79 4.44
N SER A 87 18.66 30.04 3.98
CA SER A 87 18.07 30.27 2.67
C SER A 87 17.27 31.57 2.67
N PRO A 88 17.50 32.48 1.71
CA PRO A 88 16.78 33.75 1.63
C PRO A 88 15.28 33.58 1.32
N HIS A 89 14.87 32.43 0.81
CA HIS A 89 13.48 32.18 0.40
C HIS A 89 12.63 31.57 1.51
N THR A 90 13.20 30.69 2.33
CA THR A 90 12.45 29.95 3.38
C THR A 90 12.81 30.39 4.79
N ASN A 91 13.83 31.24 4.96
CA ASN A 91 14.40 31.64 6.24
C ASN A 91 14.78 30.45 7.15
N LYS A 92 15.06 29.28 6.53
CA LYS A 92 15.53 28.05 7.19
C LYS A 92 16.97 27.80 6.80
N THR A 93 17.70 27.06 7.64
CA THR A 93 19.08 26.74 7.31
C THR A 93 19.18 25.98 5.99
N TYR A 94 20.00 26.49 5.08
CA TYR A 94 20.18 25.95 3.75
C TYR A 94 21.07 24.70 3.81
N ALA A 95 20.66 23.65 3.11
CA ALA A 95 21.46 22.47 2.83
C ALA A 95 21.15 21.97 1.41
N ASN A 96 22.19 21.58 0.69
CA ASN A 96 22.09 21.10 -0.68
C ASN A 96 22.09 19.57 -0.70
N TYR A 97 20.95 18.99 -1.09
CA TYR A 97 20.71 17.55 -1.19
C TYR A 97 20.65 17.03 -2.63
N THR A 98 21.08 17.82 -3.62
CA THR A 98 20.91 17.52 -5.05
C THR A 98 21.55 16.17 -5.44
N GLU A 99 22.73 15.83 -4.91
CA GLU A 99 23.36 14.53 -5.19
C GLU A 99 22.72 13.35 -4.44
N CYS A 100 22.05 13.61 -3.31
CA CYS A 100 21.36 12.60 -2.51
C CYS A 100 20.00 12.24 -3.07
N SER A 101 19.32 13.19 -3.72
CA SER A 101 18.09 12.92 -4.43
C SER A 101 18.40 11.98 -5.58
N LYS A 102 17.96 10.71 -5.49
CA LYS A 102 17.88 9.87 -6.70
C LYS A 102 16.96 10.64 -7.63
N SER A 103 17.49 11.19 -8.73
CA SER A 103 16.62 11.82 -9.74
C SER A 103 15.52 10.82 -10.04
N PRO A 104 14.27 11.13 -9.66
CA PRO A 104 13.21 10.23 -10.00
C PRO A 104 13.02 10.48 -11.48
N LYS A 105 13.64 9.64 -12.31
CA LYS A 105 12.77 8.90 -13.21
C LYS A 105 11.87 8.13 -12.27
N LEU A 106 10.86 8.85 -11.74
CA LEU A 106 9.75 8.25 -11.07
C LEU A 106 9.30 7.32 -12.17
N GLN A 107 9.64 6.05 -12.01
CA GLN A 107 8.85 5.02 -12.61
C GLN A 107 7.54 5.16 -11.84
N LYS A 108 6.78 6.22 -12.17
CA LYS A 108 5.36 6.14 -12.39
C LYS A 108 5.26 4.95 -13.30
N ARG A 109 5.24 3.77 -12.69
CA ARG A 109 4.57 2.60 -13.21
C ARG A 109 3.33 3.21 -13.83
N PRO A 110 3.19 3.25 -15.16
CA PRO A 110 2.33 4.22 -15.81
C PRO A 110 0.98 4.16 -15.14
N ASP A 111 0.65 5.16 -14.32
CA ASP A 111 -0.55 5.15 -13.47
C ASP A 111 -1.76 4.94 -14.39
N SER A 112 -1.65 5.44 -15.61
CA SER A 112 -2.56 5.23 -16.74
C SER A 112 -2.83 3.78 -17.13
N LEU A 113 -1.90 2.82 -16.99
CA LEU A 113 -2.16 1.41 -17.29
C LEU A 113 -2.97 0.75 -16.18
N PHE A 114 -2.61 0.98 -14.92
CA PHE A 114 -3.35 0.43 -13.78
C PHE A 114 -4.76 1.01 -13.70
N GLU A 115 -4.91 2.31 -13.94
CA GLU A 115 -6.23 2.96 -14.03
C GLU A 115 -7.09 2.38 -15.16
N LYS A 116 -6.51 2.17 -16.35
CA LYS A 116 -7.25 1.61 -17.50
C LYS A 116 -7.74 0.19 -17.22
N VAL A 117 -6.86 -0.67 -16.70
CA VAL A 117 -7.21 -2.05 -16.34
C VAL A 117 -8.28 -2.05 -15.24
N THR A 118 -8.13 -1.19 -14.24
CA THR A 118 -9.09 -1.03 -13.13
C THR A 118 -10.48 -0.63 -13.62
N LYS A 119 -10.55 0.40 -14.45
CA LYS A 119 -11.83 0.84 -15.04
C LYS A 119 -12.47 -0.24 -15.90
N LEU A 120 -11.68 -0.90 -16.75
CA LEU A 120 -12.20 -1.95 -17.65
C LEU A 120 -12.84 -3.09 -16.86
N TYR A 121 -12.14 -3.66 -15.87
CA TYR A 121 -12.70 -4.77 -15.12
C TYR A 121 -13.85 -4.31 -14.21
N THR A 122 -13.82 -3.09 -13.67
CA THR A 122 -14.87 -2.56 -12.78
C THR A 122 -16.21 -2.44 -13.51
N VAL A 123 -16.18 -1.87 -14.73
CA VAL A 123 -17.36 -1.79 -15.61
C VAL A 123 -17.84 -3.20 -15.98
N GLY A 124 -16.91 -4.09 -16.32
CA GLY A 124 -17.21 -5.48 -16.65
C GLY A 124 -17.91 -6.24 -15.52
N TYR A 125 -17.42 -6.14 -14.28
CA TYR A 125 -18.04 -6.79 -13.12
C TYR A 125 -19.39 -6.16 -12.77
N SER A 126 -19.56 -4.85 -12.94
CA SER A 126 -20.84 -4.17 -12.70
C SER A 126 -21.93 -4.65 -13.67
N PHE A 127 -21.60 -4.76 -14.96
CA PHE A 127 -22.51 -5.28 -15.98
C PHE A 127 -22.81 -6.77 -15.77
N SER A 128 -21.80 -7.56 -15.45
CA SER A 128 -21.95 -8.99 -15.16
C SER A 128 -22.83 -9.22 -13.93
N LEU A 129 -22.65 -8.42 -12.88
CA LEU A 129 -23.46 -8.48 -11.66
C LEU A 129 -24.94 -8.22 -11.95
N ALA A 130 -25.24 -7.17 -12.73
CA ALA A 130 -26.62 -6.85 -13.10
C ALA A 130 -27.27 -7.97 -13.92
N SER A 131 -26.59 -8.45 -14.97
CA SER A 131 -27.14 -9.50 -15.84
C SER A 131 -27.32 -10.84 -15.12
N LEU A 132 -26.34 -11.26 -14.30
CA LEU A 132 -26.43 -12.50 -13.52
C LEU A 132 -27.51 -12.43 -12.43
N THR A 133 -27.71 -11.27 -11.81
CA THR A 133 -28.78 -11.09 -10.82
C THR A 133 -30.16 -11.26 -11.47
N VAL A 134 -30.36 -10.70 -12.66
CA VAL A 134 -31.60 -10.90 -13.43
C VAL A 134 -31.78 -12.36 -13.83
N ALA A 135 -30.73 -13.01 -14.33
CA ALA A 135 -30.78 -14.43 -14.71
C ALA A 135 -31.12 -15.33 -13.50
N LEU A 136 -30.48 -15.09 -12.35
CA LEU A 136 -30.76 -15.81 -11.11
C LEU A 136 -32.22 -15.57 -10.66
N ALA A 137 -32.70 -14.34 -10.70
CA ALA A 137 -34.08 -14.01 -10.33
C ALA A 137 -35.11 -14.74 -11.21
N ILE A 138 -34.88 -14.82 -12.53
CA ILE A 138 -35.73 -15.59 -13.47
C ILE A 138 -35.74 -17.07 -13.07
N LEU A 139 -34.56 -17.67 -12.82
CA LEU A 139 -34.46 -19.08 -12.47
C LEU A 139 -35.09 -19.42 -11.10
N VAL A 140 -35.00 -18.51 -10.12
CA VAL A 140 -35.64 -18.67 -8.80
C VAL A 140 -37.17 -18.50 -8.89
N TYR A 141 -37.64 -17.55 -9.71
CA TYR A 141 -39.06 -17.22 -9.83
C TYR A 141 -39.86 -18.33 -10.52
N PHE A 142 -39.35 -18.85 -11.65
CA PHE A 142 -40.04 -19.88 -12.41
C PHE A 142 -39.77 -21.27 -11.85
N LYS A 143 -40.60 -21.72 -10.91
CA LYS A 143 -40.54 -23.08 -10.33
C LYS A 143 -40.53 -24.21 -11.37
N ARG A 144 -41.13 -23.99 -12.56
CA ARG A 144 -41.08 -24.96 -13.68
C ARG A 144 -39.67 -25.16 -14.26
N LEU A 145 -38.75 -24.22 -14.03
CA LEU A 145 -37.35 -24.31 -14.45
C LEU A 145 -36.45 -24.96 -13.39
N HIS A 146 -36.99 -25.41 -12.25
CA HIS A 146 -36.21 -26.08 -11.21
C HIS A 146 -35.89 -27.54 -11.60
N CYS A 147 -34.79 -27.71 -12.33
CA CYS A 147 -34.19 -29.00 -12.66
C CYS A 147 -32.79 -29.10 -12.05
N THR A 148 -32.24 -30.31 -11.94
CA THR A 148 -30.86 -30.59 -11.46
C THR A 148 -29.81 -29.74 -12.16
N ARG A 149 -29.89 -29.63 -13.50
CA ARG A 149 -29.01 -28.77 -14.31
C ARG A 149 -29.13 -27.29 -13.94
N ASN A 150 -30.36 -26.78 -13.86
CA ASN A 150 -30.59 -25.38 -13.55
C ASN A 150 -30.17 -25.05 -12.11
N TYR A 151 -30.21 -26.02 -11.19
CA TYR A 151 -29.70 -25.86 -9.84
C TYR A 151 -28.16 -25.68 -9.80
N VAL A 152 -27.42 -26.44 -10.62
CA VAL A 152 -25.97 -26.24 -10.79
C VAL A 152 -25.67 -24.85 -11.34
N HIS A 153 -26.42 -24.41 -12.37
CA HIS A 153 -26.27 -23.05 -12.92
C HIS A 153 -26.62 -21.95 -11.89
N MET A 154 -27.63 -22.15 -11.05
CA MET A 154 -27.96 -21.19 -9.97
C MET A 154 -26.79 -21.02 -9.01
N HIS A 155 -26.16 -22.11 -8.57
CA HIS A 155 -24.98 -22.03 -7.70
C HIS A 155 -23.77 -21.38 -8.39
N LEU A 156 -23.55 -21.68 -9.67
CA LEU A 156 -22.53 -21.01 -10.46
C LEU A 156 -22.77 -19.50 -10.54
N PHE A 157 -24.00 -19.06 -10.84
CA PHE A 157 -24.35 -17.64 -10.89
C PHE A 157 -24.16 -16.95 -9.54
N VAL A 158 -24.56 -17.60 -8.44
CA VAL A 158 -24.30 -17.09 -7.08
C VAL A 158 -22.80 -16.93 -6.84
N SER A 159 -21.96 -17.88 -7.27
CA SER A 159 -20.50 -17.77 -7.12
C SER A 159 -19.92 -16.56 -7.88
N PHE A 160 -20.42 -16.27 -9.09
CA PHE A 160 -20.00 -15.11 -9.88
C PHE A 160 -20.49 -13.79 -9.29
N ILE A 161 -21.72 -13.75 -8.76
CA ILE A 161 -22.29 -12.59 -8.06
C ILE A 161 -21.44 -12.27 -6.83
N LEU A 162 -21.13 -13.26 -5.99
CA LEU A 162 -20.28 -13.08 -4.82
C LEU A 162 -18.88 -12.61 -5.19
N ARG A 163 -18.26 -13.21 -6.21
CA ARG A 163 -16.96 -12.76 -6.75
C ARG A 163 -17.00 -11.29 -7.18
N ALA A 164 -18.02 -10.89 -7.95
CA ALA A 164 -18.16 -9.51 -8.42
C ALA A 164 -18.32 -8.52 -7.26
N ILE A 165 -19.20 -8.84 -6.28
CA ILE A 165 -19.40 -8.01 -5.09
C ILE A 165 -18.09 -7.84 -4.32
N PHE A 166 -17.36 -8.93 -4.05
CA PHE A 166 -16.11 -8.86 -3.29
C PHE A 166 -14.99 -8.10 -4.01
N VAL A 167 -14.88 -8.22 -5.34
CA VAL A 167 -13.94 -7.42 -6.14
C VAL A 167 -14.29 -5.92 -6.02
N LEU A 168 -15.55 -5.55 -6.22
CA LEU A 168 -15.99 -4.15 -6.15
C LEU A 168 -15.83 -3.55 -4.75
N VAL A 169 -16.16 -4.30 -3.70
CA VAL A 169 -15.96 -3.86 -2.31
C VAL A 169 -14.48 -3.67 -2.01
N LYS A 170 -13.62 -4.62 -2.43
CA LYS A 170 -12.16 -4.50 -2.27
C LYS A 170 -11.64 -3.23 -2.94
N ASP A 171 -12.11 -2.93 -4.15
CA ASP A 171 -11.65 -1.77 -4.90
C ASP A 171 -12.16 -0.45 -4.35
N ALA A 172 -13.41 -0.41 -3.87
CA ALA A 172 -13.92 0.75 -3.16
C ALA A 172 -13.06 1.06 -1.92
N VAL A 173 -12.74 0.04 -1.11
CA VAL A 173 -11.90 0.20 0.09
C VAL A 173 -10.47 0.60 -0.24
N LEU A 174 -9.87 0.05 -1.31
CA LEU A 174 -8.51 0.39 -1.72
C LEU A 174 -8.41 1.79 -2.33
N TYR A 175 -9.41 2.20 -3.11
CA TYR A 175 -9.42 3.52 -3.75
C TYR A 175 -9.79 4.64 -2.77
N SER A 176 -10.55 4.36 -1.71
CA SER A 176 -10.82 5.33 -0.64
C SER A 176 -9.56 5.84 0.07
N ASP A 177 -8.47 5.08 0.06
CA ASP A 177 -7.20 5.45 0.71
C ASP A 177 -6.40 6.48 -0.12
N ASP A 178 -6.54 6.45 -1.46
CA ASP A 178 -5.93 7.41 -2.38
C ASP A 178 -6.78 8.69 -2.56
N ALA A 179 -8.03 8.70 -2.07
CA ALA A 179 -8.98 9.81 -2.19
C ALA A 179 -9.02 10.74 -0.96
N ILE A 180 -8.06 10.62 -0.03
CA ILE A 180 -7.77 11.73 0.88
C ILE A 180 -7.09 12.80 0.03
N ASP A 181 -7.91 13.68 -0.51
CA ASP A 181 -7.50 14.90 -1.19
C ASP A 181 -6.63 15.72 -0.21
N VAL A 182 -5.32 15.67 -0.41
CA VAL A 182 -4.33 16.52 0.27
C VAL A 182 -4.43 17.93 -0.31
N ASN A 183 -5.61 18.56 -0.23
CA ASN A 183 -5.84 19.93 -0.65
C ASN A 183 -6.50 20.78 0.44
N ASP A 184 -6.71 20.25 1.66
CA ASP A 184 -7.22 21.05 2.78
C ASP A 184 -6.52 20.71 4.11
N VAL A 185 -5.18 20.82 4.14
CA VAL A 185 -4.45 20.98 5.40
C VAL A 185 -3.77 22.33 5.37
N ASP A 186 -4.52 23.32 5.83
CA ASP A 186 -4.04 24.64 6.20
C ASP A 186 -2.75 24.50 7.02
N SER A 187 -1.70 25.15 6.54
CA SER A 187 -0.36 25.10 7.10
C SER A 187 -0.30 26.02 8.31
N THR A 188 -0.73 25.55 9.47
CA THR A 188 -0.44 26.20 10.76
C THR A 188 0.23 25.21 11.72
N LEU A 189 1.57 25.13 11.62
CA LEU A 189 2.42 24.54 12.66
C LEU A 189 2.60 25.56 13.78
N PRO A 190 2.48 25.15 15.06
CA PRO A 190 3.41 25.62 16.07
C PRO A 190 4.35 24.49 16.53
N GLU A 191 5.62 24.87 16.50
CA GLU A 191 6.86 24.11 16.64
C GLU A 191 7.20 23.66 18.08
N GLN A 192 6.28 23.07 18.87
CA GLN A 192 6.55 22.91 20.33
C GLN A 192 6.16 21.60 21.03
N LEU A 193 5.88 20.48 20.36
CA LEU A 193 5.74 19.19 21.07
C LEU A 193 6.54 18.06 20.42
N GLY A 194 7.74 17.82 20.98
CA GLY A 194 8.64 16.73 20.62
C GLY A 194 8.16 15.37 21.11
N GLY A 195 7.11 14.83 20.48
CA GLY A 195 6.68 13.43 20.60
C GLY A 195 6.27 12.89 19.22
N PRO A 196 6.18 11.56 19.03
CA PRO A 196 5.59 11.01 17.82
C PRO A 196 4.14 11.50 17.75
N LEU A 197 3.87 12.38 16.79
CA LEU A 197 2.52 12.79 16.45
C LEU A 197 1.84 11.53 15.90
N ASN A 198 0.96 10.92 16.69
CA ASN A 198 0.03 9.90 16.20
C ASN A 198 -0.94 10.59 15.24
N ILE A 199 -0.49 10.84 14.01
CA ILE A 199 -1.42 10.92 12.89
C ILE A 199 -1.93 9.48 12.75
N ASP A 200 -3.08 9.21 13.36
CA ASP A 200 -3.86 7.99 13.13
C ASP A 200 -4.28 7.98 11.66
N HIS A 201 -3.36 7.56 10.81
CA HIS A 201 -3.62 7.25 9.42
C HIS A 201 -4.37 5.92 9.44
N GLY A 202 -5.67 6.04 9.77
CA GLY A 202 -6.66 4.98 9.92
C GLY A 202 -6.03 3.62 10.16
N GLN A 203 -5.69 3.31 11.41
CA GLN A 203 -5.20 2.00 11.81
C GLN A 203 -6.20 0.93 11.36
N ARG A 204 -6.07 0.45 10.12
CA ARG A 204 -6.88 -0.65 9.58
C ARG A 204 -6.55 -1.81 10.49
N ASN A 205 -7.49 -2.17 11.35
CA ASN A 205 -7.39 -3.36 12.19
C ASN A 205 -6.84 -4.50 11.34
N THR A 206 -5.61 -4.92 11.61
CA THR A 206 -4.87 -5.89 10.78
C THR A 206 -5.67 -7.18 10.62
N TRP A 207 -6.46 -7.52 11.64
CA TRP A 207 -7.42 -8.62 11.63
C TRP A 207 -8.58 -8.43 10.65
N THR A 208 -9.17 -7.23 10.56
CA THR A 208 -10.24 -6.93 9.61
C THR A 208 -9.75 -7.01 8.17
N CYS A 209 -8.58 -6.45 7.88
CA CYS A 209 -7.96 -6.55 6.55
C CYS A 209 -7.62 -8.01 6.19
N LYS A 210 -7.03 -8.75 7.14
CA LYS A 210 -6.69 -10.17 6.95
C LYS A 210 -7.94 -11.01 6.68
N LEU A 211 -9.00 -10.82 7.48
CA LEU A 211 -10.27 -11.51 7.29
C LEU A 211 -10.92 -11.16 5.95
N ALA A 212 -10.92 -9.89 5.57
CA ALA A 212 -11.44 -9.46 4.27
C ALA A 212 -10.67 -10.07 3.09
N MET A 213 -9.34 -10.11 3.16
CA MET A 213 -8.50 -10.73 2.13
C MET A 213 -8.68 -12.25 2.08
N SER A 214 -8.81 -12.91 3.23
CA SER A 214 -9.11 -14.34 3.29
C SER A 214 -10.48 -14.66 2.67
N LEU A 215 -11.51 -13.86 2.98
CA LEU A 215 -12.82 -13.99 2.35
C LEU A 215 -12.75 -13.77 0.84
N PHE A 216 -12.04 -12.74 0.38
CA PHE A 216 -11.83 -12.48 -1.05
C PHE A 216 -11.23 -13.69 -1.77
N MET A 217 -10.16 -14.26 -1.21
CA MET A 217 -9.52 -15.46 -1.76
C MET A 217 -10.46 -16.67 -1.77
N TYR A 218 -11.28 -16.84 -0.73
CA TYR A 218 -12.28 -17.91 -0.67
C TYR A 218 -13.33 -17.80 -1.78
N PHE A 219 -13.89 -16.61 -2.03
CA PHE A 219 -14.89 -16.42 -3.10
C PHE A 219 -14.29 -16.56 -4.50
N MET A 220 -13.03 -16.14 -4.68
CA MET A 220 -12.29 -16.41 -5.92
C MET A 220 -12.11 -17.92 -6.14
N ALA A 221 -11.68 -18.67 -5.12
CA ALA A 221 -11.50 -20.11 -5.21
C ALA A 221 -12.83 -20.83 -5.47
N THR A 222 -13.87 -20.50 -4.71
CA THR A 222 -15.23 -21.05 -4.85
C THR A 222 -15.76 -20.88 -6.27
N ASN A 223 -15.53 -19.72 -6.90
CA ASN A 223 -15.92 -19.50 -8.29
C ASN A 223 -15.20 -20.46 -9.26
N TYR A 224 -13.89 -20.67 -9.10
CA TYR A 224 -13.16 -21.66 -9.91
C TYR A 224 -13.66 -23.08 -9.67
N TYR A 225 -13.96 -23.46 -8.42
CA TYR A 225 -14.52 -24.77 -8.10
C TYR A 225 -15.91 -24.97 -8.71
N TRP A 226 -16.77 -23.95 -8.73
CA TRP A 226 -18.09 -24.05 -9.35
C TRP A 226 -18.03 -24.19 -10.87
N VAL A 227 -17.10 -23.50 -11.54
CA VAL A 227 -16.82 -23.72 -12.97
C VAL A 227 -16.33 -25.15 -13.23
N LEU A 228 -15.44 -25.66 -12.37
CA LEU A 228 -14.98 -27.05 -12.45
C LEU A 228 -16.13 -28.05 -12.23
N VAL A 229 -16.99 -27.82 -11.24
CA VAL A 229 -18.16 -28.65 -10.93
C VAL A 229 -19.13 -28.69 -12.11
N GLU A 230 -19.39 -27.57 -12.77
CA GLU A 230 -20.21 -27.52 -13.99
C GLU A 230 -19.58 -28.35 -15.12
N GLY A 231 -18.27 -28.23 -15.33
CA GLY A 231 -17.52 -29.02 -16.30
C GLY A 231 -17.58 -30.53 -16.02
N LEU A 232 -17.37 -30.93 -14.77
CA LEU A 232 -17.47 -32.33 -14.33
C LEU A 232 -18.91 -32.86 -14.42
N TYR A 233 -19.90 -32.03 -14.09
CA TYR A 233 -21.31 -32.39 -14.23
C TYR A 233 -21.65 -32.71 -15.70
N LEU A 234 -21.22 -31.86 -16.63
CA LEU A 234 -21.46 -32.08 -18.07
C LEU A 234 -20.71 -33.31 -18.60
N HIS A 235 -19.45 -33.51 -18.20
CA HIS A 235 -18.69 -34.70 -18.56
C HIS A 235 -19.38 -35.99 -18.08
N ASN A 236 -19.83 -36.03 -16.83
CA ASN A 236 -20.42 -37.24 -16.26
C ASN A 236 -21.82 -37.53 -16.82
N LEU A 237 -22.56 -36.49 -17.22
CA LEU A 237 -23.82 -36.67 -17.95
C LEU A 237 -23.61 -37.40 -19.29
N ILE A 238 -22.50 -37.13 -19.97
CA ILE A 238 -22.16 -37.74 -21.27
C ILE A 238 -21.61 -39.16 -21.10
N PHE A 239 -20.66 -39.35 -20.18
CA PHE A 239 -19.89 -40.60 -20.09
C PHE A 239 -20.42 -41.61 -19.07
N ILE A 240 -21.14 -41.17 -18.03
CA ILE A 240 -21.41 -41.98 -16.83
C ILE A 240 -22.92 -42.00 -16.52
N SER A 241 -23.77 -42.06 -17.55
CA SER A 241 -25.23 -41.86 -17.57
C SER A 241 -26.10 -42.75 -16.64
N VAL A 242 -25.52 -43.47 -15.67
CA VAL A 242 -26.14 -44.55 -14.89
C VAL A 242 -26.27 -44.25 -13.38
N PHE A 243 -25.78 -43.11 -12.85
CA PHE A 243 -25.71 -42.89 -11.40
C PHE A 243 -26.79 -41.96 -10.79
N SER A 244 -27.10 -42.21 -9.51
CA SER A 244 -28.13 -41.51 -8.72
C SER A 244 -27.91 -40.00 -8.62
N GLU A 245 -28.72 -39.23 -9.36
CA GLU A 245 -28.64 -37.77 -9.49
C GLU A 245 -28.60 -37.03 -8.14
N LYS A 246 -29.37 -37.48 -7.13
CA LYS A 246 -29.47 -36.80 -5.82
C LYS A 246 -28.23 -36.96 -4.94
N LYS A 247 -27.56 -38.11 -4.97
CA LYS A 247 -26.33 -38.33 -4.17
C LYS A 247 -25.16 -37.56 -4.78
N PHE A 248 -25.10 -37.52 -6.11
CA PHE A 248 -24.04 -36.85 -6.84
C PHE A 248 -24.16 -35.32 -6.76
N LEU A 249 -25.38 -34.77 -6.82
CA LEU A 249 -25.62 -33.33 -6.62
C LEU A 249 -25.14 -32.85 -5.24
N ARG A 250 -25.40 -33.61 -4.16
CA ARG A 250 -24.92 -33.26 -2.82
C ARG A 250 -23.39 -33.25 -2.73
N TRP A 251 -22.73 -34.19 -3.41
CA TRP A 251 -21.27 -34.26 -3.47
C TRP A 251 -20.68 -33.09 -4.27
N PHE A 252 -21.31 -32.69 -5.36
CA PHE A 252 -20.89 -31.52 -6.14
C PHE A 252 -21.06 -30.19 -5.39
N ILE A 253 -22.17 -30.02 -4.66
CA ILE A 253 -22.37 -28.84 -3.81
C ILE A 253 -21.29 -28.78 -2.73
N ALA A 254 -20.95 -29.92 -2.14
CA ALA A 254 -19.88 -30.06 -1.16
C ALA A 254 -18.50 -29.66 -1.71
N ILE A 255 -18.18 -30.05 -2.94
CA ILE A 255 -16.93 -29.65 -3.61
C ILE A 255 -16.94 -28.17 -3.99
N GLY A 256 -18.07 -27.69 -4.53
CA GLY A 256 -18.18 -26.32 -5.03
C GLY A 256 -18.02 -25.27 -3.93
N TRP A 257 -18.62 -25.49 -2.75
CA TRP A 257 -18.51 -24.58 -1.61
C TRP A 257 -17.39 -24.95 -0.63
N GLY A 258 -16.75 -26.11 -0.79
CA GLY A 258 -15.75 -26.60 0.15
C GLY A 258 -16.38 -26.99 1.49
N THR A 259 -16.91 -28.21 1.57
CA THR A 259 -17.17 -28.84 2.87
C THR A 259 -15.87 -29.45 3.38
N HIS A 260 -15.26 -28.80 4.35
CA HIS A 260 -14.43 -29.49 5.34
C HIS A 260 -15.26 -29.72 6.60
#